data_AF-A0A9E0U0B6-F1
#
_entry.id   AF-A0A9E0U0B6-F1
#
_cell.length_a   1.000
_cell.length_b   1.000
_cell.length_c   1.000
_cell.angle_alpha   90.00
_cell.angle_beta   90.00
_cell.angle_gamma   90.00
#
_symmetry.space_group_name_H-M   'P 1'
#
loop_
_entity.id
_entity.type
_entity.pdbx_description
1 polymer ?
#
loop_
_entity_poly.entity_id
_entity_poly.type
_entity_poly.pdbx_seq_one_letter_code
_entity_poly.pdbx_strand_id
1 'polypeptide(L)'
;MGGTRLAAAALALWPWAISSAVAEQADTPPTGSNSFCIFELPSAGNKRVWLNLEVVQYVELDSHEFRIYYGGGNLGSGHVFRLPISARQEGLAFLRRMEAAAVQCSRNE
;
A
#
# COMPACT_ATOMS: atom_id res chain seq x y z
N MET A 1 -40.36 27.71 -74.97
CA MET A 1 -39.85 28.31 -73.71
C MET A 1 -39.66 27.14 -72.75
N GLY A 2 -38.49 26.54 -72.55
CA GLY A 2 -37.16 27.12 -72.39
C GLY A 2 -36.91 27.24 -70.89
N GLY A 3 -36.09 26.35 -70.31
CA GLY A 3 -35.66 26.51 -68.92
C GLY A 3 -35.35 25.23 -68.15
N THR A 4 -34.35 24.47 -68.59
CA THR A 4 -33.61 23.54 -67.73
C THR A 4 -32.97 24.34 -66.59
N ARG A 5 -33.14 23.93 -65.33
CA ARG A 5 -32.25 24.36 -64.24
C ARG A 5 -31.79 23.18 -63.40
N LEU A 6 -30.47 23.17 -63.27
CA LEU A 6 -29.59 22.18 -62.66
C LEU A 6 -29.75 22.09 -61.14
N ALA A 7 -29.54 20.86 -60.68
CA ALA A 7 -28.77 20.38 -59.52
C ALA A 7 -28.14 21.43 -58.57
N ALA A 8 -28.21 21.15 -57.26
CA ALA A 8 -27.06 20.69 -56.47
C ALA A 8 -27.48 20.49 -55.00
N ALA A 9 -27.45 19.24 -54.54
CA ALA A 9 -27.53 18.90 -53.13
C ALA A 9 -26.20 19.27 -52.46
N ALA A 10 -26.20 20.31 -51.64
CA ALA A 10 -25.08 20.62 -50.77
C ALA A 10 -25.13 19.71 -49.54
N LEU A 11 -24.49 18.55 -49.63
CA LEU A 11 -24.15 17.73 -48.46
C LEU A 11 -23.10 18.49 -47.66
N ALA A 12 -23.54 19.16 -46.60
CA ALA A 12 -22.65 19.71 -45.59
C ALA A 12 -21.98 18.54 -44.85
N LEU A 13 -20.75 18.22 -45.28
CA LEU A 13 -19.84 17.35 -44.56
C LEU A 13 -19.46 18.05 -43.25
N TRP A 14 -20.16 17.73 -42.17
CA TRP A 14 -19.64 18.02 -40.84
C TRP A 14 -18.41 17.14 -40.60
N PRO A 15 -17.22 17.74 -40.40
CA PRO A 15 -16.07 16.97 -40.00
C PRO A 15 -16.38 16.39 -38.63
N TRP A 16 -16.10 15.10 -38.51
CA TRP A 16 -16.40 14.28 -37.37
C TRP A 16 -15.96 14.94 -36.06
N ALA A 17 -16.94 15.29 -35.23
CA ALA A 17 -16.70 15.44 -33.79
C ALA A 17 -16.46 14.04 -33.23
N ILE A 18 -15.24 13.52 -33.42
CA ILE A 18 -14.77 12.37 -32.66
C ILE A 18 -14.51 12.91 -31.26
N SER A 19 -15.53 12.84 -30.40
CA SER A 19 -15.29 12.86 -28.96
C SER A 19 -14.45 11.63 -28.64
N SER A 20 -13.14 11.83 -28.49
CA SER A 20 -12.26 10.87 -27.85
C SER A 20 -12.73 10.73 -26.40
N ALA A 21 -13.64 9.78 -26.15
CA ALA A 21 -13.80 9.22 -24.84
C ALA A 21 -12.47 8.52 -24.52
N VAL A 22 -11.57 9.23 -23.81
CA VAL A 22 -10.52 8.57 -23.06
C VAL A 22 -11.26 7.70 -22.07
N ALA A 23 -11.32 6.40 -22.36
CA ALA A 23 -11.68 5.42 -21.35
C ALA A 23 -10.64 5.61 -20.25
N GLU A 24 -11.07 6.20 -19.13
CA GLU A 24 -10.33 6.17 -17.89
C GLU A 24 -10.20 4.69 -17.55
N GLN A 25 -9.05 4.12 -17.91
CA GLN A 25 -8.68 2.80 -17.46
C GLN A 25 -8.63 2.92 -15.95
N ALA A 26 -9.65 2.38 -15.28
CA ALA A 26 -9.55 2.08 -13.88
C ALA A 26 -8.34 1.16 -13.74
N ASP A 27 -7.22 1.74 -13.33
CA ASP A 27 -6.03 1.02 -12.90
C ASP A 27 -6.56 0.01 -11.89
N THR A 28 -6.62 -1.26 -12.29
CA THR A 28 -6.92 -2.31 -11.34
C THR A 28 -5.73 -2.25 -10.38
N PRO A 29 -5.92 -1.92 -9.10
CA PRO A 29 -4.79 -1.82 -8.18
C PRO A 29 -4.00 -3.12 -8.31
N PRO A 30 -2.67 -3.05 -8.48
CA PRO A 30 -1.87 -4.26 -8.54
C PRO A 30 -2.27 -5.13 -7.35
N THR A 31 -2.63 -6.38 -7.63
CA THR A 31 -2.98 -7.35 -6.58
C THR A 31 -1.68 -7.68 -5.83
N GLY A 32 -1.40 -6.84 -4.84
CA GLY A 32 -0.18 -6.77 -4.06
C GLY A 32 -0.27 -5.46 -3.28
N SER A 33 -0.62 -5.56 -2.01
CA SER A 33 -0.72 -4.42 -1.09
C SER A 33 0.49 -3.49 -1.25
N ASN A 34 0.22 -2.26 -1.70
CA ASN A 34 1.22 -1.20 -1.82
C ASN A 34 1.21 -0.25 -0.61
N SER A 35 0.47 -0.59 0.45
CA SER A 35 0.36 0.26 1.63
C SER A 35 1.36 -0.18 2.70
N PHE A 36 2.35 0.67 2.98
CA PHE A 36 3.23 0.47 4.12
C PHE A 36 2.42 0.24 5.41
N CYS A 37 2.56 -0.93 6.03
CA CYS A 37 1.99 -1.19 7.35
C CYS A 37 2.94 -0.69 8.46
N ILE A 38 2.92 0.62 8.70
CA ILE A 38 3.86 1.26 9.61
C ILE A 38 3.46 1.07 11.08
N PHE A 39 4.39 0.54 11.87
CA PHE A 39 4.29 0.39 13.31
C PHE A 39 5.42 1.14 14.02
N GLU A 40 5.10 1.96 15.01
CA GLU A 40 6.09 2.71 15.78
C GLU A 40 6.73 1.82 16.87
N LEU A 41 8.06 1.74 16.84
CA LEU A 41 8.84 1.01 17.84
C LEU A 41 9.22 1.93 19.01
N PRO A 42 9.22 1.41 20.25
CA PRO A 42 9.85 2.10 21.37
C PRO A 42 11.33 2.37 21.05
N SER A 43 11.77 3.60 21.22
CA SER A 43 13.14 4.02 20.94
C SER A 43 13.71 4.75 22.14
N ALA A 44 14.91 4.36 22.58
CA ALA A 44 15.64 5.09 23.59
C ALA A 44 16.32 6.31 22.94
N GLY A 45 15.90 7.51 23.32
CA GLY A 45 16.47 8.79 22.89
C GLY A 45 15.53 9.65 22.06
N ASN A 46 16.10 10.59 21.30
CA ASN A 46 15.33 11.67 20.65
C ASN A 46 14.81 11.30 19.25
N LYS A 47 14.96 10.04 18.86
CA LYS A 47 14.54 9.53 17.55
C LYS A 47 13.31 8.65 17.70
N ARG A 48 12.36 8.81 16.80
CA ARG A 48 11.23 7.89 16.61
C ARG A 48 11.63 6.88 15.55
N VAL A 49 11.29 5.61 15.77
CA VAL A 49 11.65 4.52 14.86
C VAL A 49 10.36 3.86 14.41
N TRP A 50 10.23 3.68 13.10
CA TRP A 50 9.08 3.05 12.48
C TRP A 50 9.52 1.80 11.74
N LEU A 51 8.72 0.74 11.86
CA LEU A 51 8.94 -0.55 11.23
C LEU A 51 7.77 -0.85 10.30
N ASN A 52 8.04 -1.22 9.05
CA ASN A 52 7.01 -1.84 8.22
C ASN A 52 6.80 -3.28 8.71
N LEU A 53 5.57 -3.62 9.13
CA LEU A 53 5.24 -4.97 9.61
C LEU A 53 5.34 -6.03 8.50
N GLU A 54 5.23 -5.65 7.23
CA GLU A 54 5.31 -6.57 6.09
C GLU A 54 6.70 -7.20 5.91
N VAL A 55 7.74 -6.58 6.47
CA VAL A 55 9.12 -7.12 6.42
C VAL A 55 9.52 -7.87 7.68
N VAL A 56 8.59 -8.05 8.63
CA VAL A 56 8.81 -8.87 9.84
C VAL A 56 8.72 -10.35 9.46
N GLN A 57 9.76 -11.09 9.81
CA GLN A 57 9.83 -12.53 9.56
C GLN A 57 9.27 -13.32 10.74
N TYR A 58 9.69 -12.97 11.95
CA TYR A 58 9.21 -13.59 13.19
C TYR A 58 9.52 -12.71 14.40
N VAL A 59 8.89 -13.06 15.52
CA VAL A 59 9.11 -12.44 16.83
C VAL A 59 9.45 -13.50 17.87
N GLU A 60 10.26 -13.14 18.86
CA GLU A 60 10.54 -13.97 20.03
C GLU A 60 10.11 -13.22 21.29
N LEU A 61 9.52 -13.96 22.24
CA LEU A 61 9.17 -13.46 23.56
C LEU A 61 9.77 -14.36 24.64
N ASP A 62 10.74 -13.82 25.36
CA ASP A 62 11.34 -14.44 26.55
C ASP A 62 10.79 -13.79 27.84
N SER A 63 11.27 -14.19 29.02
CA SER A 63 10.90 -13.61 30.31
C SER A 63 11.38 -12.17 30.49
N HIS A 64 12.41 -11.74 29.75
CA HIS A 64 13.07 -10.43 29.92
C HIS A 64 13.20 -9.61 28.64
N GLU A 65 12.89 -10.18 27.48
CA GLU A 65 13.09 -9.50 26.20
C GLU A 65 12.03 -9.88 25.17
N PHE A 66 11.61 -8.89 24.37
CA PHE A 66 10.83 -9.08 23.16
C PHE A 66 11.71 -8.71 21.95
N ARG A 67 11.81 -9.61 20.97
CA ARG A 67 12.65 -9.44 19.78
C ARG A 67 11.83 -9.47 18.52
N ILE A 68 12.15 -8.59 17.58
CA ILE A 68 11.55 -8.56 16.25
C ILE A 68 12.65 -8.78 15.23
N TYR A 69 12.51 -9.82 14.42
CA TYR A 69 13.44 -10.16 13.35
C TYR A 69 12.83 -9.76 12.01
N TYR A 70 13.51 -8.88 11.26
CA TYR A 70 12.96 -8.28 10.04
C TYR A 70 14.04 -8.05 8.98
N GLY A 71 13.63 -7.87 7.72
CA GLY A 71 14.54 -7.54 6.62
C GLY A 71 15.58 -8.61 6.28
N GLY A 72 15.30 -9.88 6.58
CA GLY A 72 16.08 -11.06 6.16
C GLY A 72 15.28 -11.92 5.18
N GLY A 73 15.98 -12.64 4.30
CA GLY A 73 15.42 -13.38 3.17
C GLY A 73 16.12 -13.02 1.87
N ASN A 74 15.42 -13.08 0.73
CA ASN A 74 15.96 -12.68 -0.59
C ASN A 74 16.25 -11.16 -0.72
N LEU A 75 16.11 -10.41 0.39
CA LEU A 75 16.12 -8.94 0.46
C LEU A 75 17.22 -8.35 1.37
N GLY A 76 18.10 -9.15 2.00
CA GLY A 76 19.32 -8.62 2.65
C GLY A 76 19.67 -9.14 4.06
N SER A 77 20.39 -8.28 4.81
CA SER A 77 21.29 -8.60 5.92
C SER A 77 20.64 -9.13 7.22
N GLY A 78 19.31 -9.10 7.34
CA GLY A 78 18.61 -9.42 8.59
C GLY A 78 18.89 -8.40 9.70
N HIS A 79 17.82 -7.89 10.31
CA HIS A 79 17.88 -6.96 11.43
C HIS A 79 17.11 -7.50 12.63
N VAL A 80 17.54 -7.08 13.82
CA VAL A 80 16.86 -7.40 15.07
C VAL A 80 16.60 -6.11 15.86
N PHE A 81 15.32 -5.90 16.20
CA PHE A 81 14.93 -4.93 17.21
C PHE A 81 14.78 -5.66 18.54
N ARG A 82 15.29 -5.06 19.62
CA ARG A 82 15.26 -5.61 20.97
C ARG A 82 14.56 -4.64 21.91
N LEU A 83 13.53 -5.13 22.57
CA LEU A 83 12.79 -4.42 23.61
C LEU A 83 12.96 -5.16 24.94
N PRO A 84 13.74 -4.61 25.88
CA PRO A 84 13.75 -5.11 27.25
C PRO A 84 12.34 -5.01 27.84
N ILE A 85 11.90 -6.06 28.52
CA ILE A 85 10.59 -6.10 29.21
C ILE A 85 10.78 -6.53 30.66
N SER A 86 9.95 -5.99 31.54
CA SER A 86 10.01 -6.29 32.98
C SER A 86 9.24 -7.56 33.34
N ALA A 87 8.26 -7.92 32.51
CA ALA A 87 7.43 -9.11 32.67
C ALA A 87 6.91 -9.62 31.33
N ARG A 88 6.66 -10.93 31.22
CA ARG A 88 6.11 -11.56 30.00
C ARG A 88 4.81 -10.91 29.53
N GLN A 89 3.97 -10.43 30.45
CA GLN A 89 2.69 -9.78 30.13
C GLN A 89 2.89 -8.48 29.33
N GLU A 90 3.98 -7.74 29.57
CA GLU A 90 4.34 -6.54 28.82
C GLU A 90 4.64 -6.89 27.36
N GLY A 91 5.46 -7.92 27.14
CA GLY A 91 5.74 -8.44 25.80
C GLY A 91 4.50 -8.97 25.08
N LEU A 92 3.60 -9.69 25.78
CA LEU A 92 2.32 -10.12 25.21
C LEU A 92 1.41 -8.95 24.86
N ALA A 93 1.39 -7.89 25.67
CA ALA A 93 0.64 -6.68 25.35
C ALA A 93 1.21 -5.98 24.12
N PHE A 94 2.54 -5.94 23.98
CA PHE A 94 3.21 -5.41 22.80
C PHE A 94 2.87 -6.20 21.53
N LEU A 95 2.95 -7.53 21.60
CA LEU A 95 2.57 -8.43 20.50
C LEU A 95 1.13 -8.20 20.05
N ARG A 96 0.18 -8.14 20.99
CA ARG A 96 -1.24 -7.86 20.65
C ARG A 96 -1.43 -6.52 19.94
N ARG A 97 -0.64 -5.50 20.25
CA ARG A 97 -0.69 -4.22 19.53
C ARG A 97 -0.16 -4.34 18.11
N MET A 98 0.93 -5.08 17.90
CA MET A 98 1.46 -5.36 16.56
C MET A 98 0.43 -6.13 15.72
N GLU A 99 -0.20 -7.16 16.30
CA GLU A 99 -1.27 -7.94 15.64
C GLU A 99 -2.46 -7.05 15.27
N ALA A 100 -2.92 -6.21 16.20
CA ALA A 100 -4.01 -5.28 15.95
C ALA A 100 -3.68 -4.30 14.82
N ALA A 101 -2.44 -3.78 14.76
CA ALA A 101 -1.99 -2.91 13.69
C ALA A 101 -1.95 -3.66 12.34
N ALA A 102 -1.41 -4.88 12.30
CA ALA A 102 -1.39 -5.70 11.08
C ALA A 102 -2.81 -5.98 10.56
N VAL A 103 -3.76 -6.30 11.44
CA VAL A 103 -5.18 -6.51 11.08
C VAL A 103 -5.83 -5.22 10.57
N GLN A 104 -5.42 -4.05 11.07
CA GLN A 104 -5.92 -2.77 10.56
C GLN A 104 -5.37 -2.51 9.15
N CYS A 105 -4.09 -2.77 8.90
CA CYS A 105 -3.48 -2.63 7.58
C CYS A 105 -4.19 -3.50 6.54
N SER A 106 -4.44 -4.78 6.85
CA SER A 106 -5.11 -5.70 5.92
C SER A 106 -6.57 -5.36 5.60
N ARG A 107 -7.20 -4.43 6.34
CA ARG A 107 -8.58 -3.97 6.09
C ARG A 107 -8.64 -2.71 5.24
N ASN A 108 -7.51 -2.02 5.10
CA ASN A 108 -7.39 -0.79 4.32
C ASN A 108 -6.81 -1.03 2.92
N GLU A 109 -6.65 -2.31 2.56
CA GLU A 109 -6.30 -2.82 1.22
C GLU A 109 -7.55 -3.07 0.39
#